data_AF-A0A7S2M5L9-F1
#
_entry.id   AF-A0A7S2M5L9-F1
#
_cell.length_a   1.000
_cell.length_b   1.000
_cell.length_c   1.000
_cell.angle_alpha   90.00
_cell.angle_beta   90.00
_cell.angle_gamma   90.00
#
_symmetry.space_group_name_H-M   'P 1'
#
loop_
_entity.id
_entity.type
_entity.pdbx_description
1 polymer ?
#
loop_
_entity_poly.entity_id
_entity_poly.type
_entity_poly.pdbx_seq_one_letter_code
_entity_poly.pdbx_strand_id
1 'polypeptide(L)'
;MDGKLVTMALAALPYVGFGALILYCRMNTALDLNNQMEITPLMRKALHAHFWYFIACPIMIEVFLDAVPGLNYIVGTMPPATTNGRHFLQCLAAENFFVTSVSLGFILNQSSVPRWALMTPFAQLAWNLKNHLSWFFMAPEGRMPFAFADMVLIWPITSVYVHTFFTTKKSSKKKG
;
A
#
# COMPACT_ATOMS: atom_id res chain seq x y z
N MET A 1 4.82 -28.09 -7.58
CA MET A 1 4.93 -26.89 -8.41
C MET A 1 6.26 -26.25 -8.09
N ASP A 2 7.10 -25.95 -9.09
CA ASP A 2 8.44 -25.40 -8.88
C ASP A 2 8.34 -24.08 -8.09
N GLY A 3 9.11 -23.91 -7.00
CA GLY A 3 8.98 -22.76 -6.10
C GLY A 3 9.15 -21.42 -6.83
N LYS A 4 9.93 -21.41 -7.92
CA LYS A 4 10.11 -20.27 -8.81
C LYS A 4 8.80 -19.83 -9.49
N LEU A 5 7.94 -20.76 -9.90
CA LEU A 5 6.66 -20.44 -10.54
C LEU A 5 5.69 -19.79 -9.55
N VAL A 6 5.68 -20.24 -8.28
CA VAL A 6 4.87 -19.62 -7.22
C VAL A 6 5.33 -18.19 -6.98
N THR A 7 6.64 -17.98 -6.85
CA THR A 7 7.22 -16.64 -6.66
C THR A 7 6.93 -15.72 -7.84
N MET A 8 7.06 -16.20 -9.08
CA MET A 8 6.72 -15.43 -10.28
C MET A 8 5.24 -15.04 -10.31
N ALA A 9 4.34 -15.99 -10.03
CA ALA A 9 2.89 -15.73 -10.01
C ALA A 9 2.53 -14.67 -8.96
N LEU A 10 3.11 -14.76 -7.77
CA LEU A 10 2.88 -13.76 -6.71
C LEU A 10 3.47 -12.40 -7.06
N ALA A 11 4.67 -12.34 -7.64
CA ALA A 11 5.28 -11.09 -8.08
C ALA A 11 4.45 -10.40 -9.19
N ALA A 12 3.78 -11.18 -10.05
CA ALA A 12 2.92 -10.65 -11.10
C ALA A 12 1.57 -10.13 -10.57
N LEU A 13 1.07 -10.66 -9.45
CA LEU A 13 -0.27 -10.38 -8.94
C LEU A 13 -0.57 -8.88 -8.75
N PRO A 14 0.32 -8.04 -8.17
CA PRO A 14 0.09 -6.61 -8.06
C PRO A 14 -0.07 -5.91 -9.42
N TYR A 15 0.77 -6.27 -10.40
CA TYR A 15 0.74 -5.68 -11.74
C TYR A 15 -0.50 -6.11 -12.52
N VAL A 16 -0.90 -7.37 -12.42
CA VAL A 16 -2.11 -7.89 -13.07
C VAL A 16 -3.35 -7.22 -12.47
N GLY A 17 -3.47 -7.14 -11.14
CA GLY A 17 -4.58 -6.47 -10.48
C GLY A 17 -4.68 -4.99 -10.86
N PHE A 18 -3.55 -4.29 -10.86
CA PHE A 18 -3.48 -2.90 -11.25
C PHE A 18 -3.85 -2.66 -12.72
N GLY A 19 -3.29 -3.46 -13.63
CA GLY A 19 -3.59 -3.39 -15.06
C GLY A 19 -5.04 -3.71 -15.37
N ALA A 20 -5.61 -4.71 -14.70
CA ALA A 20 -7.02 -5.07 -14.82
C ALA A 20 -7.94 -3.93 -14.37
N LEU A 21 -7.62 -3.24 -13.27
CA LEU A 21 -8.37 -2.08 -12.81
C LEU A 21 -8.34 -0.92 -13.83
N ILE A 22 -7.17 -0.63 -14.40
CA ILE A 22 -7.04 0.40 -15.46
C ILE A 22 -7.90 0.02 -16.68
N LEU A 23 -7.82 -1.24 -17.13
CA LEU A 23 -8.60 -1.71 -18.26
C LEU A 23 -10.11 -1.61 -17.97
N TYR A 24 -10.52 -2.01 -16.78
CA TYR A 24 -11.91 -1.89 -16.33
C TYR A 24 -12.40 -0.43 -16.35
N CYS A 25 -11.60 0.52 -15.85
CA CYS A 25 -11.92 1.95 -15.91
C CYS A 25 -12.00 2.49 -17.35
N ARG A 26 -11.18 1.99 -18.27
CA ARG A 26 -11.25 2.39 -19.69
C ARG A 26 -12.53 1.89 -20.36
N MET A 27 -13.00 0.70 -19.98
CA MET A 27 -14.24 0.12 -20.52
C MET A 27 -15.51 0.69 -19.87
N ASN A 28 -15.38 1.34 -18.70
CA ASN A 28 -16.51 1.87 -17.93
C ASN A 28 -16.42 3.40 -17.79
N THR A 29 -17.15 4.12 -18.64
CA THR A 29 -17.14 5.59 -18.67
C THR A 29 -17.59 6.26 -17.38
N ALA A 30 -18.37 5.58 -16.53
CA ALA A 30 -18.74 6.08 -15.21
C ALA A 30 -17.53 6.16 -14.25
N LEU A 31 -16.50 5.36 -14.52
CA LEU A 31 -15.26 5.26 -13.74
C LEU A 31 -14.05 5.80 -14.50
N ASP A 32 -14.26 6.78 -15.40
CA ASP A 32 -13.15 7.48 -16.08
C ASP A 32 -12.14 7.99 -15.04
N LEU A 33 -10.87 7.66 -15.27
CA LEU A 33 -9.75 7.99 -14.40
C LEU A 33 -9.52 9.50 -14.26
N ASN A 34 -9.99 10.31 -15.22
CA ASN A 34 -9.91 11.77 -15.20
C ASN A 34 -11.08 12.42 -14.46
N ASN A 35 -12.14 11.67 -14.12
CA ASN A 35 -13.24 12.22 -13.36
C ASN A 35 -12.75 12.64 -11.97
N GLN A 36 -13.18 13.84 -11.55
CA GLN A 36 -12.93 14.35 -10.21
C GLN A 36 -13.79 13.62 -9.20
N MET A 37 -13.16 13.23 -8.11
CA MET A 37 -13.75 12.52 -6.99
C MET A 37 -13.50 13.31 -5.72
N GLU A 38 -14.56 13.58 -4.97
CA GLU A 38 -14.46 14.29 -3.70
C GLU A 38 -13.83 13.41 -2.62
N ILE A 39 -12.93 14.02 -1.85
CA ILE A 39 -12.31 13.37 -0.69
C ILE A 39 -13.29 13.47 0.48
N THR A 40 -14.05 12.41 0.70
CA THR A 40 -15.01 12.33 1.82
C THR A 40 -14.30 12.40 3.18
N PRO A 41 -14.99 12.78 4.27
CA PRO A 41 -14.40 12.79 5.61
C PRO A 41 -13.84 11.43 6.04
N LEU A 42 -14.51 10.32 5.67
CA LEU A 42 -14.04 8.97 5.96
C LEU A 42 -12.77 8.63 5.18
N MET A 43 -12.73 8.97 3.88
CA MET A 43 -11.55 8.81 3.05
C MET A 43 -10.37 9.64 3.57
N ARG A 44 -10.62 10.87 4.03
CA ARG A 44 -9.61 11.74 4.63
C ARG A 44 -8.98 11.11 5.87
N LYS A 45 -9.80 10.52 6.76
CA LYS A 45 -9.31 9.78 7.93
C LYS A 45 -8.45 8.57 7.51
N ALA A 46 -8.89 7.82 6.52
CA ALA A 46 -8.15 6.67 5.99
C ALA A 46 -6.81 7.11 5.37
N LEU A 47 -6.78 8.18 4.56
CA LEU A 47 -5.56 8.78 4.02
C LEU A 47 -4.61 9.24 5.11
N HIS A 48 -5.11 9.88 6.18
CA HIS A 48 -4.29 10.32 7.30
C HIS A 48 -3.63 9.15 8.03
N ALA A 49 -4.39 8.10 8.34
CA ALA A 49 -3.87 6.90 8.99
C ALA A 49 -2.81 6.21 8.11
N HIS A 50 -3.09 6.07 6.82
CA HIS A 50 -2.18 5.45 5.87
C HIS A 50 -0.89 6.27 5.66
N PHE A 51 -1.01 7.60 5.60
CA PHE A 51 0.12 8.52 5.52
C PHE A 51 1.07 8.35 6.71
N TRP A 52 0.53 8.40 7.93
CA TRP A 52 1.35 8.28 9.14
C TRP A 52 1.94 6.88 9.31
N TYR A 53 1.21 5.85 8.91
CA TYR A 53 1.74 4.49 8.86
C TYR A 53 3.00 4.41 7.97
N PHE A 54 2.92 4.94 6.75
CA PHE A 54 4.03 4.95 5.80
C PHE A 54 5.20 5.87 6.20
N ILE A 55 4.99 6.86 7.07
CA ILE A 55 6.08 7.65 7.67
C ILE A 55 6.76 6.88 8.80
N ALA A 56 5.99 6.18 9.63
CA ALA A 56 6.53 5.45 10.78
C ALA A 56 7.41 4.26 10.36
N CYS A 57 7.00 3.51 9.33
CA CYS A 57 7.73 2.33 8.84
C CYS A 57 9.21 2.58 8.52
N PRO A 58 9.60 3.55 7.66
CA PRO A 58 11.00 3.78 7.34
C PRO A 58 11.79 4.26 8.56
N ILE A 59 11.21 5.09 9.44
CA ILE A 59 11.87 5.52 10.68
C ILE A 59 12.18 4.30 11.57
N MET A 60 11.22 3.38 11.74
CA MET A 60 11.44 2.15 12.50
C MET A 60 12.49 1.25 11.85
N ILE A 61 12.47 1.12 10.52
CA ILE A 61 13.37 0.25 9.76
C ILE A 61 14.81 0.80 9.70
N GLU A 62 14.98 2.11 9.55
CA GLU A 62 16.30 2.73 9.39
C GLU A 62 16.97 3.04 10.73
N VAL A 63 16.20 3.50 11.72
CA VAL A 63 16.76 4.05 12.97
C VAL A 63 16.71 3.04 14.11
N PHE A 64 15.74 2.11 14.13
CA PHE A 64 15.38 1.37 15.35
C PHE A 64 15.41 -0.15 15.25
N LEU A 65 15.78 -0.74 14.10
CA LEU A 65 15.77 -2.19 13.90
C LEU A 65 16.49 -2.99 14.99
N ASP A 66 17.62 -2.47 15.46
CA ASP A 66 18.45 -3.12 16.49
C ASP A 66 18.36 -2.43 17.86
N ALA A 67 17.62 -1.31 17.96
CA ALA A 67 17.55 -0.46 19.15
C ALA A 67 16.29 -0.68 20.01
N VAL A 68 15.26 -1.36 19.49
CA VAL A 68 14.03 -1.66 20.22
C VAL A 68 14.02 -3.15 20.61
N PRO A 69 14.25 -3.47 21.90
CA PRO A 69 14.20 -4.85 22.37
C PRO A 69 12.85 -5.50 22.02
N GLY A 70 12.89 -6.70 21.43
CA GLY A 70 11.70 -7.46 21.06
C GLY A 70 11.07 -7.09 19.72
N LEU A 71 11.56 -6.06 19.02
CA LEU A 71 11.05 -5.71 17.68
C LEU A 71 11.30 -6.84 16.67
N ASN A 72 12.42 -7.55 16.79
CA ASN A 72 12.77 -8.74 16.02
C ASN A 72 11.73 -9.88 16.12
N TYR A 73 11.01 -10.01 17.24
CA TYR A 73 9.91 -10.96 17.37
C TYR A 73 8.67 -10.56 16.56
N ILE A 74 8.53 -9.26 16.30
CA ILE A 74 7.41 -8.68 15.56
C ILE A 74 7.73 -8.67 14.06
N VAL A 75 8.90 -8.16 13.66
CA VAL A 75 9.29 -7.93 12.26
C VAL A 75 10.07 -9.08 11.60
N GLY A 76 10.43 -10.12 12.36
CA GLY A 76 11.27 -11.22 11.90
C GLY A 76 12.77 -10.92 11.97
N THR A 77 13.59 -11.86 11.51
CA THR A 77 15.05 -11.68 11.50
C THR A 77 15.50 -10.98 10.21
N MET A 78 16.11 -9.81 10.34
CA MET A 78 16.74 -9.13 9.22
C MET A 78 18.08 -9.79 8.87
N PRO A 79 18.54 -9.72 7.60
CA PRO A 79 19.88 -10.18 7.26
C PRO A 79 20.94 -9.45 8.11
N PRO A 80 22.17 -9.99 8.24
CA PRO A 80 23.20 -9.33 9.02
C PRO A 80 23.47 -7.90 8.51
N ALA A 81 23.65 -6.96 9.44
CA ALA A 81 23.86 -5.53 9.18
C ALA A 81 25.01 -5.23 8.20
N THR A 82 25.99 -6.13 8.12
CA THR A 82 27.20 -6.01 7.30
C THR A 82 27.02 -6.43 5.84
N THR A 83 25.82 -6.84 5.42
CA THR A 83 25.58 -7.30 4.05
C THR A 83 25.07 -6.17 3.16
N ASN A 84 25.63 -6.03 1.96
CA ASN A 84 25.10 -5.15 0.91
C ASN A 84 23.61 -5.44 0.64
N GLY A 85 23.17 -6.69 0.83
CA GLY A 85 21.78 -7.11 0.70
C GLY A 85 20.84 -6.45 1.72
N ARG A 86 21.23 -6.36 3.00
CA ARG A 86 20.43 -5.64 4.00
C ARG A 86 20.34 -4.15 3.68
N HIS A 87 21.47 -3.54 3.32
CA HIS A 87 21.51 -2.12 2.97
C HIS A 87 20.57 -1.82 1.78
N PHE A 88 20.63 -2.64 0.72
CA PHE A 88 19.76 -2.50 -0.44
C PHE A 88 18.27 -2.67 -0.09
N LEU A 89 17.92 -3.66 0.74
CA LEU A 89 16.54 -3.88 1.18
C LEU A 89 16.01 -2.71 2.02
N GLN A 90 16.84 -2.15 2.91
CA GLN A 90 16.46 -0.99 3.71
C GLN A 90 16.22 0.24 2.84
N CYS A 91 17.16 0.57 1.94
CA CYS A 91 17.02 1.73 1.05
C CYS A 91 15.81 1.61 0.11
N LEU A 92 15.58 0.44 -0.50
CA LEU A 92 14.43 0.23 -1.38
C LEU A 92 13.10 0.30 -0.63
N ALA A 93 13.04 -0.28 0.57
CA ALA A 93 11.85 -0.19 1.40
C ALA A 93 11.57 1.26 1.78
N ALA A 94 12.60 1.98 2.23
CA ALA A 94 12.48 3.38 2.63
C ALA A 94 12.05 4.29 1.48
N GLU A 95 12.62 4.11 0.28
CA GLU A 95 12.20 4.84 -0.92
C GLU A 95 10.72 4.59 -1.23
N ASN A 96 10.27 3.34 -1.22
CA ASN A 96 8.87 2.99 -1.46
C ASN A 96 7.94 3.62 -0.40
N PHE A 97 8.33 3.58 0.87
CA PHE A 97 7.58 4.19 1.96
C PHE A 97 7.51 5.72 1.83
N PHE A 98 8.63 6.36 1.48
CA PHE A 98 8.73 7.79 1.26
C PHE A 98 7.88 8.27 0.08
N VAL A 99 8.06 7.69 -1.11
CA VAL A 99 7.30 8.08 -2.31
C VAL A 99 5.79 7.93 -2.07
N THR A 100 5.39 6.85 -1.40
CA THR A 100 3.98 6.63 -1.07
C THR A 100 3.45 7.64 -0.07
N SER A 101 4.16 7.89 1.04
CA SER A 101 3.70 8.87 2.02
C SER A 101 3.59 10.28 1.41
N VAL A 102 4.54 10.67 0.56
CA VAL A 102 4.46 11.93 -0.19
C VAL A 102 3.22 11.97 -1.09
N SER A 103 2.96 10.91 -1.87
CA SER A 103 1.76 10.83 -2.72
C SER A 103 0.46 10.90 -1.90
N LEU A 104 0.39 10.19 -0.77
CA LEU A 104 -0.78 10.22 0.12
C LEU A 104 -0.97 11.61 0.72
N GLY A 105 0.12 12.28 1.11
CA GLY A 105 0.12 13.65 1.61
C GLY A 105 -0.43 14.64 0.60
N PHE A 106 -0.06 14.52 -0.68
CA PHE A 106 -0.64 15.36 -1.73
C PHE A 106 -2.15 15.17 -1.87
N ILE A 107 -2.63 13.92 -1.91
CA ILE A 107 -4.06 13.59 -2.02
C ILE A 107 -4.82 14.11 -0.80
N LEU A 108 -4.26 13.89 0.40
CA LEU A 108 -4.85 14.28 1.67
C LEU A 108 -5.12 15.79 1.75
N ASN A 109 -4.28 16.62 1.14
CA ASN A 109 -4.44 18.07 1.16
C ASN A 109 -5.42 18.63 0.11
N GLN A 110 -6.07 17.77 -0.68
CA GLN A 110 -7.07 18.20 -1.65
C GLN A 110 -8.50 18.00 -1.14
N SER A 111 -9.43 18.82 -1.64
CA SER A 111 -10.88 18.61 -1.48
C SER A 111 -11.43 17.60 -2.49
N SER A 112 -10.83 17.53 -3.68
CA SER A 112 -11.13 16.57 -4.72
C SER A 112 -9.86 16.21 -5.49
N VAL A 113 -9.82 15.00 -6.02
CA VAL A 113 -8.69 14.53 -6.85
C VAL A 113 -9.23 13.81 -8.09
N PRO A 114 -8.48 13.79 -9.19
CA PRO A 114 -8.81 12.88 -10.27
C PRO A 114 -8.75 11.45 -9.77
N ARG A 115 -9.64 10.60 -10.26
CA ARG A 115 -9.77 9.20 -9.85
C ARG A 115 -8.45 8.41 -9.98
N TRP A 116 -7.61 8.74 -10.96
CA TRP A 116 -6.27 8.14 -11.08
C TRP A 116 -5.37 8.41 -9.87
N ALA A 117 -5.58 9.46 -9.08
CA ALA A 117 -4.77 9.72 -7.90
C ALA A 117 -4.91 8.60 -6.86
N LEU A 118 -6.02 7.85 -6.86
CA LEU A 118 -6.17 6.66 -6.03
C LEU A 118 -5.44 5.41 -6.54
N MET A 119 -4.85 5.47 -7.73
CA MET A 119 -4.05 4.37 -8.24
C MET A 119 -2.83 4.09 -7.36
N THR A 120 -2.20 5.12 -6.77
CA THR A 120 -1.08 4.93 -5.85
C THR A 120 -1.45 4.09 -4.62
N PRO A 121 -2.50 4.44 -3.84
CA PRO A 121 -2.92 3.58 -2.76
C PRO A 121 -3.35 2.20 -3.27
N PHE A 122 -4.06 2.06 -4.40
CA PHE A 122 -4.38 0.72 -4.92
C PHE A 122 -3.15 -0.14 -5.26
N ALA A 123 -2.10 0.45 -5.82
CA ALA A 123 -0.86 -0.26 -6.09
C ALA A 123 -0.21 -0.77 -4.80
N GLN A 124 -0.17 0.06 -3.75
CA GLN A 124 0.33 -0.35 -2.43
C GLN A 124 -0.51 -1.47 -1.82
N LEU A 125 -1.84 -1.42 -1.97
CA LEU A 125 -2.72 -2.45 -1.47
C LEU A 125 -2.53 -3.79 -2.18
N ALA A 126 -2.34 -3.76 -3.50
CA ALA A 126 -2.04 -4.95 -4.28
C ALA A 126 -0.69 -5.55 -3.85
N TRP A 127 0.30 -4.70 -3.53
CA TRP A 127 1.58 -5.12 -2.99
C TRP A 127 1.46 -5.72 -1.58
N ASN A 128 0.66 -5.11 -0.70
CA ASN A 128 0.39 -5.61 0.64
C ASN A 128 -0.35 -6.95 0.62
N LEU A 129 -1.30 -7.16 -0.31
CA LEU A 129 -1.93 -8.47 -0.52
C LEU A 129 -0.87 -9.54 -0.86
N LYS A 130 0.04 -9.25 -1.80
CA LYS A 130 1.14 -10.15 -2.13
C LYS A 130 2.03 -10.43 -0.90
N ASN A 131 2.31 -9.42 -0.08
CA ASN A 131 3.11 -9.58 1.13
C ASN A 131 2.39 -10.43 2.19
N HIS A 132 1.09 -10.21 2.44
CA HIS A 132 0.29 -11.04 3.34
C HIS A 132 0.22 -12.49 2.88
N LEU A 133 0.03 -12.72 1.57
CA LEU A 133 0.04 -14.08 1.02
C LEU A 133 1.39 -14.76 1.27
N SER A 134 2.49 -14.04 1.04
CA SER A 134 3.83 -14.54 1.31
C SER A 134 4.05 -14.82 2.79
N TRP A 135 3.68 -13.90 3.69
CA TRP A 135 3.93 -14.00 5.12
C TRP A 135 3.09 -15.07 5.81
N PHE A 136 1.83 -15.26 5.42
CA PHE A 136 0.95 -16.22 6.07
C PHE A 136 1.03 -17.64 5.50
N PHE A 137 1.37 -17.79 4.22
CA PHE A 137 1.28 -19.08 3.54
C PHE A 137 2.60 -19.60 2.97
N MET A 138 3.65 -18.78 2.91
CA MET A 138 4.93 -19.17 2.31
C MET A 138 6.15 -18.93 3.19
N ALA A 139 6.03 -18.12 4.23
CA ALA A 139 7.14 -17.86 5.13
C ALA A 139 7.45 -19.12 5.97
N PRO A 140 8.72 -19.58 5.98
CA PRO A 140 9.12 -20.76 6.75
C PRO A 140 9.02 -20.55 8.27
N GLU A 141 9.01 -19.30 8.72
CA GLU A 141 8.99 -18.90 10.15
C GLU A 141 7.56 -18.84 10.73
N GLY A 142 6.52 -19.13 9.94
CA GLY A 142 5.12 -19.09 10.37
C GLY A 142 4.52 -17.69 10.38
N ARG A 143 3.39 -17.51 11.09
CA ARG A 143 2.62 -16.25 11.11
C ARG A 143 3.37 -15.17 11.88
N MET A 144 3.80 -14.11 11.20
CA MET A 144 4.44 -12.96 11.84
C MET A 144 3.40 -12.05 12.50
N PRO A 145 3.53 -11.70 13.80
CA PRO A 145 2.63 -10.75 14.46
C PRO A 145 2.51 -9.40 13.74
N PHE A 146 3.62 -8.92 13.15
CA PHE A 146 3.61 -7.73 12.31
C PHE A 146 2.69 -7.88 11.10
N ALA A 147 2.74 -9.02 10.39
CA ALA A 147 1.89 -9.27 9.24
C ALA A 147 0.40 -9.18 9.59
N PHE A 148 0.02 -9.68 10.78
CA PHE A 148 -1.35 -9.56 11.26
C PHE A 148 -1.72 -8.12 11.64
N ALA A 149 -0.84 -7.40 12.34
CA ALA A 149 -1.07 -6.00 12.70
C ALA A 149 -1.20 -5.11 11.44
N ASP A 150 -0.30 -5.28 10.47
CA ASP A 150 -0.35 -4.62 9.17
C ASP A 150 -1.66 -4.95 8.44
N MET A 151 -2.06 -6.23 8.41
CA MET A 151 -3.33 -6.66 7.82
C MET A 151 -4.54 -5.96 8.47
N VAL A 152 -4.63 -5.96 9.80
CA VAL A 152 -5.73 -5.35 10.56
C VAL A 152 -5.81 -3.83 10.33
N LEU A 153 -4.68 -3.16 10.10
CA LEU A 153 -4.65 -1.73 9.81
C LEU A 153 -4.99 -1.42 8.34
N ILE A 154 -4.34 -2.12 7.41
CA ILE A 154 -4.37 -1.80 5.97
C ILE A 154 -5.69 -2.20 5.33
N TRP A 155 -6.29 -3.35 5.64
CA TRP A 155 -7.51 -3.80 4.94
C TRP A 155 -8.76 -2.94 5.21
N PRO A 156 -8.99 -2.41 6.43
CA PRO A 156 -10.03 -1.40 6.63
C PRO A 156 -9.80 -0.13 5.81
N ILE A 157 -8.54 0.35 5.74
CA ILE A 157 -8.16 1.50 4.90
C ILE A 157 -8.45 1.20 3.42
N THR A 158 -8.07 0.02 2.93
CA THR A 158 -8.40 -0.49 1.59
C THR A 158 -9.88 -0.40 1.29
N SER A 159 -10.70 -0.89 2.21
CA SER A 159 -12.15 -0.96 2.03
C SER A 159 -12.74 0.44 1.84
N VAL A 160 -12.22 1.45 2.55
CA VAL A 160 -12.62 2.85 2.37
C VAL A 160 -12.25 3.37 0.98
N TYR A 161 -11.05 3.06 0.47
CA TYR A 161 -10.63 3.49 -0.87
C TYR A 161 -11.44 2.81 -1.97
N VAL A 162 -11.61 1.48 -1.89
CA VAL A 162 -12.43 0.70 -2.82
C VAL A 162 -13.84 1.26 -2.85
N HIS A 163 -14.46 1.40 -1.68
CA HIS A 163 -15.82 1.92 -1.59
C HIS A 163 -15.93 3.32 -2.20
N THR A 164 -15.05 4.24 -1.82
CA THR A 164 -15.08 5.63 -2.32
C THR A 164 -14.83 5.69 -3.82
N PHE A 165 -13.93 4.85 -4.32
CA PHE A 165 -13.69 4.71 -5.76
C PHE A 165 -14.96 4.26 -6.48
N PHE A 166 -15.58 3.16 -6.10
CA PHE A 166 -16.73 2.66 -6.87
C PHE A 166 -18.04 3.43 -6.64
N THR A 167 -18.18 4.18 -5.55
CA THR A 167 -19.46 4.81 -5.18
C THR A 167 -19.52 6.33 -5.38
N THR A 168 -18.39 7.03 -5.38
CA THR A 168 -18.41 8.49 -5.54
C THR A 168 -18.70 8.87 -6.99
N LYS A 169 -19.83 9.54 -7.20
CA LYS A 169 -20.27 10.09 -8.49
C LYS A 169 -19.40 11.28 -8.90
N LYS A 170 -19.35 11.55 -10.21
CA LYS A 170 -18.66 12.70 -10.81
C LYS A 170 -19.07 13.99 -10.07
N SER A 171 -18.12 14.67 -9.45
CA SER A 171 -18.37 15.99 -8.86
C SER A 171 -18.75 16.95 -10.00
N SER A 172 -19.98 17.47 -9.98
CA SER A 172 -20.38 18.51 -10.92
C SER A 172 -19.67 19.78 -10.51
N LYS A 173 -18.75 20.28 -11.35
CA LYS A 173 -18.24 21.65 -11.19
C LYS A 173 -19.45 22.58 -11.10
N LYS A 174 -19.72 23.15 -9.93
CA LYS A 174 -20.49 24.39 -9.84
C LYS A 174 -19.71 25.40 -10.69
N LYS A 175 -20.29 25.79 -11.82
CA LYS A 175 -19.84 26.97 -12.55
C LYS A 175 -20.00 28.14 -11.58
N GLY A 176 -18.88 28.61 -11.04
CA GLY A 176 -18.77 29.94 -10.45
C GLY A 176 -18.53 30.94 -11.56
#